data_AF-A0A6C0FVR8-F1
#
_entry.id   AF-A0A6C0FVR8-F1
#
_cell.length_a   1.000
_cell.length_b   1.000
_cell.length_c   1.000
_cell.angle_alpha   90.00
_cell.angle_beta   90.00
_cell.angle_gamma   90.00
#
_symmetry.space_group_name_H-M   'P 1'
#
loop_
_entity.id
_entity.type
_entity.pdbx_description
1 polymer ?
#
loop_
_entity_poly.entity_id
_entity_poly.type
_entity_poly.pdbx_seq_one_letter_code
_entity_poly.pdbx_strand_id
1 'polypeptide(L)' 'MLAWMLRQVMADRGIWTGAGLARLLREKAGYELSAPSISALLNAPPKQIKAETMDALCTALACAPGDLWVHTPKHANGGQ' A
#
# COMPACT_ATOMS: atom_id res chain seq x y z
N MET A 1 1.63 -9.82 -13.85
CA MET A 1 0.43 -9.20 -13.27
C MET A 1 0.88 -8.44 -12.05
N LEU A 2 0.46 -7.19 -11.89
CA LEU A 2 0.74 -6.42 -10.68
C LEU A 2 -0.37 -6.65 -9.66
N ALA A 3 0.00 -6.96 -8.43
CA ALA A 3 -0.90 -7.14 -7.31
C ALA A 3 -0.69 -6.03 -6.28
N TRP A 4 -1.78 -5.44 -5.82
CA TRP A 4 -1.77 -4.40 -4.79
C TRP A 4 -1.96 -5.02 -3.41
N MET A 5 -0.93 -4.91 -2.58
CA MET A 5 -0.81 -5.64 -1.31
C MET A 5 -1.04 -4.77 -0.08
N LEU A 6 -1.52 -3.53 -0.23
CA LEU A 6 -1.67 -2.58 0.88
C LEU A 6 -2.42 -3.18 2.08
N ARG A 7 -3.54 -3.88 1.87
CA ARG A 7 -4.29 -4.50 2.98
C ARG A 7 -3.49 -5.56 3.73
N GLN A 8 -2.68 -6.35 3.03
CA GLN A 8 -1.83 -7.38 3.65
C GLN A 8 -0.71 -6.73 4.46
N VAL A 9 -0.02 -5.75 3.86
CA VAL A 9 1.05 -4.99 4.52
C VAL A 9 0.53 -4.26 5.76
N MET A 10 -0.68 -3.67 5.69
CA MET A 10 -1.34 -3.04 6.83
C MET A 10 -1.67 -4.04 7.95
N ALA A 11 -2.24 -5.20 7.59
CA ALA A 11 -2.60 -6.25 8.55
C ALA A 11 -1.37 -6.78 9.31
N ASP A 12 -0.27 -7.01 8.60
CA ASP A 12 1.04 -7.41 9.16
C ASP A 12 1.57 -6.41 10.22
N ARG A 13 1.19 -5.13 10.09
CA ARG A 13 1.53 -4.05 11.01
C ARG A 13 0.45 -3.76 12.06
N GLY A 14 -0.58 -4.61 12.15
CA GLY A 14 -1.69 -4.45 13.09
C GLY A 14 -2.66 -3.32 12.75
N ILE A 15 -2.69 -2.86 11.49
CA ILE A 15 -3.56 -1.77 11.05
C ILE A 15 -4.71 -2.35 10.24
N TRP A 16 -5.93 -2.19 10.76
CA TRP A 16 -7.12 -2.83 10.17
C TRP A 16 -8.13 -1.85 9.58
N THR A 17 -7.95 -0.55 9.83
CA THR A 17 -8.92 0.48 9.43
C THR A 17 -8.25 1.57 8.59
N GLY A 18 -9.03 2.19 7.70
CA GLY A 18 -8.57 3.35 6.94
C GLY A 18 -8.23 4.54 7.84
N ALA A 19 -8.95 4.74 8.95
CA ALA A 19 -8.61 5.76 9.94
C ALA A 19 -7.25 5.48 10.62
N GLY A 20 -6.94 4.22 10.90
CA GLY A 20 -5.62 3.83 11.42
C GLY A 20 -4.49 4.15 10.43
N LEU A 21 -4.70 3.86 9.14
CA LEU A 21 -3.75 4.24 8.09
C LEU A 21 -3.59 5.76 7.99
N ALA A 22 -4.69 6.51 8.01
CA ALA A 22 -4.68 7.99 7.97
C ALA A 22 -3.85 8.56 9.11
N ARG A 23 -4.06 8.04 10.33
CA ARG A 23 -3.33 8.45 11.51
C ARG A 23 -1.84 8.18 11.35
N LEU A 24 -1.49 6.99 10.89
CA LEU A 24 -0.08 6.59 10.72
C LEU A 24 0.65 7.41 9.65
N LEU A 25 -0.01 7.69 8.53
CA LEU A 25 0.53 8.56 7.47
C LEU A 25 0.84 9.96 8.00
N ARG A 26 -0.08 10.53 8.78
CA ARG A 26 0.14 11.84 9.40
C ARG A 26 1.25 11.80 10.45
N GLU A 27 1.25 10.79 11.33
CA GLU A 27 2.19 10.68 12.44
C GLU A 27 3.62 10.38 11.99
N LYS A 28 3.81 9.52 10.99
CA LYS A 28 5.14 9.04 10.58
C LYS A 28 5.69 9.70 9.33
N ALA A 29 4.83 10.09 8.40
CA ALA A 29 5.23 10.67 7.12
C ALA A 29 4.84 12.14 6.97
N GLY A 30 4.13 12.73 7.95
CA GLY A 30 3.59 14.09 7.84
C GLY A 30 2.62 14.25 6.65
N TYR A 31 2.01 13.15 6.21
CA TYR A 31 1.23 13.10 4.97
C TYR A 31 -0.24 12.86 5.26
N GLU A 32 -1.11 13.70 4.71
CA GLU A 32 -2.56 13.58 4.91
C GLU A 32 -3.26 13.14 3.63
N LEU A 33 -4.03 12.05 3.75
CA LEU A 33 -4.94 11.58 2.71
C LEU A 33 -6.38 11.76 3.18
N SER A 34 -7.25 12.14 2.25
CA SER A 34 -8.69 12.19 2.51
C SER A 34 -9.26 10.78 2.75
N ALA A 35 -10.32 10.66 3.54
CA ALA A 35 -10.99 9.38 3.78
C ALA A 35 -11.45 8.68 2.47
N PRO A 36 -11.98 9.40 1.45
CA PRO A 36 -12.26 8.81 0.14
C PRO A 36 -11.01 8.23 -0.55
N SER A 37 -9.88 8.94 -0.51
CA SER A 37 -8.62 8.48 -1.10
C SER A 37 -8.13 7.19 -0.43
N ILE A 38 -8.18 7.15 0.90
CA ILE A 38 -7.80 5.94 1.65
C ILE A 38 -8.72 4.78 1.33
N SER A 39 -10.04 5.01 1.32
CA SER A 39 -11.02 3.98 0.96
C SER A 39 -10.75 3.42 -0.45
N ALA A 40 -10.46 4.29 -1.43
CA ALA A 40 -10.12 3.86 -2.78
C ALA A 40 -8.86 2.97 -2.81
N LEU A 41 -7.80 3.34 -2.08
CA LEU A 41 -6.57 2.55 -1.98
C LEU A 41 -6.80 1.18 -1.32
N LEU A 42 -7.73 1.07 -0.36
CA LEU A 42 -8.01 -0.20 0.32
C LEU A 42 -8.86 -1.16 -0.51
N ASN A 43 -9.74 -0.62 -1.35
CA ASN A 43 -10.72 -1.40 -2.09
C ASN A 43 -10.23 -1.90 -3.44
N ALA A 44 -9.32 -1.18 -4.10
CA ALA A 44 -8.85 -1.55 -5.43
C ALA A 44 -7.39 -1.11 -5.70
N PRO A 45 -6.67 -1.80 -6.60
CA PRO A 45 -5.37 -1.34 -7.09
C PRO A 45 -5.53 0.03 -7.78
N PRO A 46 -4.79 1.07 -7.37
CA PRO A 46 -4.93 2.38 -7.98
C PRO A 46 -4.34 2.37 -9.40
N LYS A 47 -4.97 3.09 -10.33
CA LYS A 47 -4.47 3.26 -11.71
C LYS A 47 -3.19 4.11 -11.77
N GLN A 48 -3.05 5.01 -10.80
CA GLN A 48 -1.95 5.94 -10.67
C GLN A 48 -1.77 6.28 -9.20
N ILE A 49 -0.54 6.48 -8.78
CA ILE A 49 -0.18 6.91 -7.43
C ILE A 49 0.98 7.90 -7.55
N LYS A 50 0.90 9.00 -6.80
CA LYS A 50 1.99 9.97 -6.77
C LYS A 50 3.19 9.35 -6.04
N ALA A 51 4.40 9.71 -6.45
CA ALA A 51 5.62 9.26 -5.77
C ALA A 51 5.61 9.64 -4.29
N GLU A 52 5.15 10.85 -3.94
CA GLU A 52 5.01 11.32 -2.55
C GLU A 52 4.03 10.44 -1.74
N THR A 53 2.92 10.01 -2.33
CA THR A 53 1.98 9.11 -1.66
C THR A 53 2.60 7.72 -1.45
N MET A 54 3.36 7.22 -2.42
CA MET A 54 4.08 5.96 -2.30
C MET A 54 5.13 6.02 -1.20
N ASP A 55 5.95 7.07 -1.19
CA ASP A 55 6.96 7.33 -0.17
C ASP A 55 6.33 7.42 1.23
N ALA A 56 5.23 8.16 1.38
CA ALA A 56 4.51 8.27 2.63
C ALA A 56 3.96 6.93 3.12
N LEU A 57 3.40 6.10 2.23
CA LEU A 57 2.95 4.75 2.57
C LEU A 57 4.12 3.86 3.01
N CYS A 58 5.24 3.90 2.29
CA CYS A 58 6.45 3.15 2.61
C CYS A 58 7.01 3.56 3.98
N THR A 59 7.08 4.86 4.26
CA THR A 59 7.53 5.42 5.54
C THR A 59 6.57 5.08 6.69
N ALA A 60 5.27 5.28 6.50
CA ALA A 60 4.27 5.02 7.53
C ALA A 60 4.22 3.54 7.91
N LEU A 61 4.25 2.67 6.91
CA LEU A 61 4.21 1.24 7.11
C LEU A 61 5.61 0.70 7.47
N ALA A 62 6.72 1.36 7.16
CA ALA A 62 8.05 0.75 7.17
C ALA A 62 8.08 -0.50 6.26
N CYS A 63 7.84 -0.26 4.96
CA CYS A 63 7.93 -1.25 3.89
C CYS A 63 8.59 -0.62 2.66
N ALA A 64 8.98 -1.46 1.70
CA ALA A 64 9.46 -1.00 0.40
C ALA A 64 8.30 -0.91 -0.60
N PRO A 65 8.43 -0.13 -1.68
CA PRO A 65 7.41 -0.06 -2.74
C PRO A 65 7.06 -1.43 -3.35
N GLY A 66 8.04 -2.36 -3.39
CA GLY A 66 7.86 -3.74 -3.88
C GLY A 66 7.01 -4.62 -2.96
N ASP A 67 6.86 -4.26 -1.68
CA ASP A 67 5.94 -4.94 -0.76
C ASP A 67 4.49 -4.54 -1.05
N LEU A 68 4.27 -3.30 -1.52
CA LEU A 68 2.95 -2.79 -1.87
C LEU A 68 2.53 -3.18 -3.29
N TRP A 69 3.47 -3.18 -4.24
CA TRP A 69 3.26 -3.58 -5.62
C TRP A 69 4.09 -4.81 -5.98
N VAL A 70 3.46 -5.97 -5.91
CA VAL A 70 4.11 -7.24 -6.22
C VAL A 70 3.85 -7.61 -7.68
N HIS A 71 4.93 -7.86 -8.44
CA HIS A 71 4.84 -8.39 -9.79
C HIS A 71 4.83 -9.93 -9.78
N THR A 72 3.73 -10.53 -10.23
CA THR A 72 3.61 -11.98 -10.45
C THR A 72 3.64 -12.27 -11.96
N PRO A 73 4.69 -12.88 -12.52
CA PRO A 73 4.72 -13.23 -13.94
C PRO A 73 3.59 -14.22 -14.29
N LYS A 74 2.90 -14.01 -15.42
CA LYS A 74 1.78 -14.88 -15.85
C LYS A 74 2.22 -16.25 -16.38
N HIS A 75 3.52 -16.49 -16.50
CA HIS A 75 4.10 -17.81 -16.75
C HIS A 75 5.25 -18.03 -15.77
N ALA A 76 4.96 -18.70 -14.66
CA ALA A 76 5.94 -19.55 -14.00
C ALA A 76 5.58 -20.98 -14.39
N ASN A 77 5.94 -21.38 -15.61
CA ASN A 77 5.84 -22.77 -16.04
C ASN A 77 7.20 -23.15 -16.65
N GLY A 78 7.91 -24.03 -15.96
CA GLY A 78 9.24 -24.52 -16.33
C GLY A 78 10.02 -24.86 -15.07
N GLY A 79 9.98 -26.13 -14.68
CA GLY A 79 10.44 -26.63 -13.39
C GLY A 79 11.94 -26.73 -13.19
N GLN A 80 12.28 -27.16 -11.98
CA GLN A 80 13.30 -28.16 -11.69
C GLN A 80 12.84 -28.96 -10.48
#